data_AF-A0A4D4KVS4-F1
#
_entry.id   AF-A0A4D4KVS4-F1
#
_cell.length_a   1.000
_cell.length_b   1.000
_cell.length_c   1.000
_cell.angle_alpha   90.00
_cell.angle_beta   90.00
_cell.angle_gamma   90.00
#
_symmetry.space_group_name_H-M   'P 1'
#
loop_
_entity.id
_entity.type
_entity.pdbx_description
1 polymer ?
#
loop_
_entity_poly.entity_id
_entity_poly.type
_entity_poly.pdbx_seq_one_letter_code
_entity_poly.pdbx_strand_id
1 'polypeptide(L)'
;MLVPGVEISSGSLGHGLPLAVGSALGLRAQGLSEAAVWVLIGDAELDEGSNHEAIAYAGAVGLERLHAVVVDNASASHGRPGGIAARFEAAGWSTATVDGRDHQALYEAYTAPHPGRPRVVVARVEAKI
;
A
#
# COMPACT_ATOMS: atom_id res chain seq x y z
N MET A 1 -11.60 -18.34 10.89
CA MET A 1 -11.92 -17.68 9.60
C MET A 1 -12.70 -18.65 8.74
N LEU A 2 -13.64 -18.17 7.91
CA LEU A 2 -14.56 -19.05 7.15
C LEU A 2 -13.93 -19.64 5.88
N VAL A 3 -12.85 -19.04 5.38
CA VAL A 3 -12.18 -19.44 4.13
C VAL A 3 -10.66 -19.50 4.36
N PRO A 4 -10.00 -20.65 4.18
CA PRO A 4 -8.55 -20.77 4.27
C PRO A 4 -7.84 -19.84 3.27
N GLY A 5 -6.79 -19.14 3.73
CA GLY A 5 -6.01 -18.19 2.92
C GLY A 5 -6.60 -16.78 2.84
N VAL A 6 -7.80 -16.55 3.36
CA VAL A 6 -8.27 -15.19 3.67
C VAL A 6 -7.58 -14.75 4.95
N GLU A 7 -7.16 -13.48 5.02
CA GLU A 7 -6.52 -12.89 6.21
C GLU A 7 -7.49 -12.00 7.01
N ILE A 8 -8.39 -11.33 6.31
CA ILE A 8 -9.37 -10.39 6.88
C ILE A 8 -10.72 -10.51 6.17
N SER A 9 -11.80 -10.12 6.85
CA SER A 9 -13.05 -9.78 6.16
C SER A 9 -12.92 -8.34 5.67
N SER A 10 -12.71 -8.15 4.37
CA SER A 10 -12.71 -6.82 3.73
C SER A 10 -14.10 -6.45 3.19
N GLY A 11 -14.23 -5.27 2.57
CA GLY A 11 -15.47 -4.82 1.91
C GLY A 11 -15.85 -3.39 2.26
N SER A 12 -15.44 -2.91 3.43
CA SER A 12 -15.48 -1.48 3.75
C SER A 12 -14.15 -0.85 3.35
N LEU A 13 -14.22 0.12 2.43
CA LEU A 13 -13.07 0.85 1.90
C LEU A 13 -12.26 1.49 3.04
N GLY A 14 -10.95 1.57 2.85
CA GLY A 14 -10.08 2.25 3.82
C GLY A 14 -9.62 1.42 5.02
N HIS A 15 -10.10 0.18 5.19
CA HIS A 15 -9.65 -0.68 6.30
C HIS A 15 -8.42 -1.54 5.96
N GLY A 16 -8.18 -1.83 4.68
CA GLY A 16 -7.11 -2.75 4.27
C GLY A 16 -5.72 -2.31 4.73
N LEU A 17 -5.33 -1.07 4.45
CA LEU A 17 -4.00 -0.55 4.80
C LEU A 17 -3.80 -0.39 6.32
N PRO A 18 -4.74 0.17 7.12
CA PRO A 18 -4.63 0.18 8.57
C PRO A 18 -4.48 -1.22 9.18
N LEU A 19 -5.23 -2.21 8.68
CA LEU A 19 -5.10 -3.59 9.14
C LEU A 19 -3.72 -4.17 8.77
N ALA A 20 -3.22 -3.88 7.57
CA ALA A 20 -1.87 -4.29 7.16
C ALA A 20 -0.77 -3.68 8.05
N VAL A 21 -0.92 -2.40 8.45
CA VAL A 21 -0.04 -1.76 9.44
C VAL A 21 -0.07 -2.51 10.77
N GLY A 22 -1.26 -2.81 11.28
CA GLY A 22 -1.43 -3.59 12.51
C GLY A 22 -0.79 -4.98 12.43
N SER A 23 -0.98 -5.69 11.32
CA SER A 23 -0.37 -7.00 11.07
C SER A 23 1.15 -6.94 11.04
N ALA A 24 1.73 -5.95 10.35
CA ALA A 24 3.19 -5.77 10.30
C ALA A 24 3.78 -5.50 11.69
N LEU A 25 3.10 -4.67 12.50
CA LEU A 25 3.48 -4.43 13.88
C LEU A 25 3.37 -5.70 14.74
N GLY A 26 2.28 -6.46 14.59
CA GLY A 26 2.04 -7.68 15.34
C GLY A 26 3.08 -8.78 15.03
N LEU A 27 3.46 -8.93 13.77
CA LEU A 27 4.54 -9.86 13.37
C LEU A 27 5.88 -9.44 13.96
N ARG A 28 6.22 -8.14 13.89
CA ARG A 28 7.44 -7.60 14.49
C ARG A 28 7.47 -7.81 16.01
N ALA A 29 6.35 -7.60 16.70
CA ALA A 29 6.25 -7.82 18.15
C ALA A 29 6.44 -9.29 18.55
N GLN A 30 6.14 -10.22 17.65
CA GLN A 30 6.38 -11.66 17.83
C GLN A 30 7.80 -12.10 17.44
N GLY A 31 8.67 -11.18 17.01
CA GLY A 31 10.01 -11.51 16.50
C GLY A 31 10.03 -12.08 15.08
N LEU A 32 8.91 -12.02 14.36
CA LEU A 32 8.77 -12.51 12.98
C LEU A 32 9.09 -11.40 11.97
N SER A 33 10.31 -10.84 12.05
CA SER A 33 10.75 -9.69 11.24
C SER A 33 10.91 -9.98 9.74
N GLU A 34 11.02 -11.25 9.34
CA GLU A 34 11.21 -11.62 7.93
C GLU A 34 9.90 -11.66 7.14
N ALA A 35 8.76 -11.77 7.81
CA ALA A 35 7.46 -11.85 7.15
C ALA A 35 7.12 -10.51 6.48
N ALA A 36 6.69 -10.56 5.22
CA ALA A 36 6.21 -9.39 4.48
C ALA A 36 4.69 -9.32 4.54
N VAL A 37 4.15 -8.11 4.73
CA VAL A 37 2.71 -7.84 4.67
C VAL A 37 2.42 -7.08 3.39
N TRP A 38 1.52 -7.65 2.58
CA TRP A 38 1.10 -7.08 1.31
C TRP A 38 -0.35 -6.64 1.39
N VAL A 39 -0.64 -5.45 0.87
CA VAL A 39 -1.99 -4.93 0.76
C VAL A 39 -2.22 -4.34 -0.63
N LEU A 40 -3.34 -4.71 -1.24
CA LEU A 40 -3.84 -4.13 -2.48
C LEU A 40 -5.00 -3.19 -2.12
N ILE A 41 -4.96 -1.95 -2.60
CA ILE A 41 -6.02 -0.96 -2.42
C ILE A 41 -6.32 -0.25 -3.75
N GLY A 42 -7.56 0.19 -3.93
CA GLY A 42 -7.92 1.10 -5.02
C GLY A 42 -7.50 2.55 -4.74
N ASP A 43 -7.34 3.35 -5.78
CA ASP A 43 -7.11 4.80 -5.68
C ASP A 43 -8.23 5.54 -4.95
N ALA A 44 -9.50 5.22 -5.23
CA ALA A 44 -10.65 5.83 -4.54
C ALA A 44 -10.70 5.47 -3.04
N GLU A 45 -10.12 4.35 -2.62
CA GLU A 45 -10.00 4.05 -1.19
C GLU A 45 -9.12 5.07 -0.47
N LEU A 46 -8.21 5.76 -1.19
CA LEU A 46 -7.36 6.79 -0.60
C LEU A 46 -8.12 8.07 -0.22
N ASP A 47 -9.40 8.18 -0.54
CA ASP A 47 -10.30 9.23 -0.04
C ASP A 47 -10.72 8.97 1.43
N GLU A 48 -10.58 7.74 1.92
CA GLU A 48 -10.92 7.37 3.30
C GLU A 48 -9.84 7.80 4.29
N GLY A 49 -10.24 8.52 5.35
CA GLY A 49 -9.33 9.11 6.35
C GLY A 49 -8.39 8.11 7.02
N SER A 50 -8.84 6.88 7.25
CA SER A 50 -8.05 5.81 7.85
C SER A 50 -6.79 5.48 7.03
N ASN A 51 -6.85 5.56 5.69
CA ASN A 51 -5.69 5.39 4.84
C ASN A 51 -4.69 6.55 5.02
N HIS A 52 -5.14 7.77 5.30
CA HIS A 52 -4.24 8.89 5.60
C HIS A 52 -3.45 8.64 6.88
N GLU A 53 -4.13 8.19 7.94
CA GLU A 53 -3.49 7.86 9.21
C GLU A 53 -2.47 6.73 9.06
N ALA A 54 -2.85 5.66 8.35
CA ALA A 54 -1.97 4.52 8.12
C ALA A 54 -0.73 4.88 7.29
N ILE A 55 -0.88 5.69 6.23
CA ILE A 55 0.25 6.17 5.41
C ILE A 55 1.23 6.98 6.27
N ALA A 56 0.72 7.93 7.06
CA ALA A 56 1.56 8.79 7.90
C ALA A 56 2.32 7.98 8.94
N TYR A 57 1.62 7.08 9.66
CA TYR A 57 2.22 6.28 10.72
C TYR A 57 3.28 5.31 10.17
N ALA A 58 2.95 4.53 9.14
CA ALA A 58 3.82 3.47 8.62
C ALA A 58 5.16 4.01 8.11
N GLY A 59 5.14 5.18 7.47
CA GLY A 59 6.35 5.83 7.01
C GLY A 59 7.16 6.43 8.16
N ALA A 60 6.52 7.09 9.13
CA ALA A 60 7.19 7.66 10.29
C ALA A 60 7.92 6.61 11.15
N VAL A 61 7.39 5.39 11.25
CA VAL A 61 7.99 4.29 12.04
C VAL A 61 8.81 3.29 11.21
N GLY A 62 9.01 3.56 9.91
CA GLY A 62 9.85 2.76 9.03
C GLY A 62 9.43 1.30 8.92
N LEU A 63 8.15 1.02 8.60
CA LEU A 63 7.65 -0.35 8.42
C LEU A 63 8.18 -0.98 7.11
N GLU A 64 9.46 -1.32 7.07
CA GLU A 64 10.13 -1.86 5.87
C GLU A 64 9.42 -3.07 5.26
N ARG A 65 8.81 -3.94 6.08
CA ARG A 65 8.13 -5.15 5.61
C ARG A 65 6.67 -4.93 5.17
N LEU A 66 6.22 -3.68 5.13
CA LEU A 66 4.90 -3.32 4.62
C LEU A 66 4.99 -2.89 3.16
N HIS A 67 4.26 -3.60 2.31
CA HIS A 67 4.17 -3.35 0.89
C HIS A 67 2.72 -3.03 0.51
N ALA A 68 2.51 -1.87 -0.10
CA ALA A 68 1.23 -1.45 -0.63
C ALA A 68 1.25 -1.44 -2.17
N VAL A 69 0.16 -1.90 -2.76
CA VAL A 69 -0.12 -1.75 -4.17
C VAL A 69 -1.36 -0.88 -4.30
N VAL A 70 -1.22 0.26 -4.96
CA VAL A 70 -2.36 1.12 -5.28
C VAL A 70 -2.71 0.92 -6.74
N VAL A 71 -3.92 0.44 -7.01
CA VAL A 71 -4.45 0.38 -8.38
C VAL A 71 -5.05 1.74 -8.71
N ASP A 72 -4.40 2.44 -9.63
CA ASP A 72 -4.79 3.77 -10.09
C ASP A 72 -5.53 3.66 -11.42
N ASN A 73 -6.86 3.72 -11.35
CA ASN A 73 -7.76 3.76 -12.51
C ASN A 73 -8.46 5.13 -12.63
N ALA A 74 -7.86 6.18 -12.07
CA ALA A 74 -8.36 7.55 -12.07
C ALA A 74 -9.80 7.71 -11.55
N SER A 75 -10.20 6.94 -10.53
CA SER A 75 -11.52 7.00 -9.91
C SER A 75 -11.57 7.75 -8.57
N ALA A 76 -10.42 8.15 -8.02
CA ALA A 76 -10.37 8.95 -6.80
C ALA A 76 -11.06 10.32 -6.94
N SER A 77 -11.87 10.70 -5.96
CA SER A 77 -12.64 11.95 -5.97
C SER A 77 -11.83 13.14 -5.45
N HIS A 78 -10.86 12.88 -4.55
CA HIS A 78 -10.06 13.93 -3.90
C HIS A 78 -8.58 13.83 -4.26
N GLY A 79 -8.30 13.80 -5.58
CA GLY A 79 -6.95 13.84 -6.13
C GLY A 79 -6.12 15.00 -5.54
N ARG A 80 -4.89 14.71 -5.12
CA ARG A 80 -3.96 15.71 -4.56
C ARG A 80 -2.92 16.15 -5.58
N PRO A 81 -2.44 17.41 -5.50
CA PRO A 81 -1.28 17.86 -6.26
C PRO A 81 -0.09 16.90 -6.08
N GLY A 82 0.59 16.55 -7.17
CA GLY A 82 1.71 15.59 -7.18
C GLY A 82 1.30 14.12 -7.29
N GLY A 83 0.02 13.79 -7.20
CA GLY A 83 -0.50 12.44 -7.39
C GLY A 83 -0.25 11.49 -6.20
N ILE A 84 -0.63 10.23 -6.39
CA ILE A 84 -0.60 9.21 -5.32
C ILE A 84 0.83 8.98 -4.82
N ALA A 85 1.81 8.82 -5.72
CA ALA A 85 3.19 8.55 -5.33
C ALA A 85 3.77 9.68 -4.45
N ALA A 86 3.57 10.95 -4.80
CA ALA A 86 4.08 12.08 -4.02
C ALA A 86 3.50 12.12 -2.60
N ARG A 87 2.23 11.73 -2.42
CA ARG A 87 1.59 11.63 -1.11
C ARG A 87 2.30 10.64 -0.19
N PHE A 88 2.65 9.47 -0.72
CA PHE A 88 3.35 8.42 0.04
C PHE A 88 4.82 8.81 0.29
N GLU A 89 5.49 9.37 -0.72
CA GLU A 89 6.87 9.85 -0.59
C GLU A 89 7.01 10.91 0.51
N ALA A 90 6.09 11.87 0.56
CA ALA A 90 6.03 12.89 1.62
C ALA A 90 5.86 12.29 3.02
N ALA A 91 5.28 11.09 3.14
CA ALA A 91 5.15 10.37 4.39
C ALA A 91 6.36 9.46 4.71
N GLY A 92 7.41 9.45 3.88
CA GLY A 92 8.61 8.65 4.10
C GLY A 92 8.63 7.28 3.40
N TRP A 93 7.63 6.98 2.56
CA TRP A 93 7.57 5.71 1.84
C TRP A 93 8.48 5.70 0.62
N SER A 94 9.03 4.53 0.30
CA SER A 94 9.66 4.28 -0.98
C SER A 94 8.58 4.07 -2.04
N THR A 95 8.66 4.76 -3.18
CA THR A 95 7.58 4.81 -4.16
C THR A 95 8.05 4.34 -5.53
N ALA A 96 7.14 3.76 -6.31
CA ALA A 96 7.31 3.51 -7.73
C ALA A 96 5.96 3.68 -8.42
N THR A 97 5.94 4.21 -9.64
CA THR A 97 4.74 4.26 -10.48
C THR A 97 5.04 3.54 -11.77
N VAL A 98 4.22 2.55 -12.13
CA VAL A 98 4.42 1.68 -13.29
C VAL A 98 3.12 1.42 -14.02
N ASP A 99 3.20 0.95 -15.27
CA ASP A 99 2.06 0.39 -15.98
C ASP A 99 1.62 -0.90 -15.30
N GLY A 100 0.34 -0.96 -14.89
CA GLY A 100 -0.26 -2.12 -14.23
C GLY A 100 -0.40 -3.35 -15.13
N ARG A 101 -0.13 -3.24 -16.44
CA ARG A 101 -0.05 -4.37 -17.38
C ARG A 101 1.36 -4.83 -17.71
N ASP A 102 2.37 -4.09 -17.30
CA ASP A 102 3.75 -4.48 -17.50
C ASP A 102 4.22 -5.34 -16.31
N HIS A 103 4.16 -6.66 -16.49
CA HIS A 103 4.56 -7.61 -15.45
C HIS A 103 6.04 -7.47 -15.07
N GLN A 104 6.91 -7.07 -16.00
CA GLN A 104 8.33 -6.87 -15.73
C GLN A 104 8.54 -5.62 -14.89
N ALA A 105 7.90 -4.51 -15.26
CA ALA A 105 7.97 -3.27 -14.48
C ALA A 105 7.39 -3.45 -13.07
N LEU A 106 6.28 -4.19 -12.93
CA LEU A 106 5.71 -4.54 -11.64
C LEU A 106 6.70 -5.36 -10.79
N TYR A 107 7.28 -6.42 -11.36
CA TYR A 107 8.26 -7.26 -10.66
C TYR A 107 9.46 -6.45 -10.17
N GLU A 108 10.03 -5.61 -11.03
CA GLU A 108 11.16 -4.74 -10.68
C GLU A 108 10.79 -3.75 -9.57
N ALA A 109 9.61 -3.12 -9.65
CA ALA A 109 9.14 -2.18 -8.64
C ALA A 109 8.91 -2.84 -7.27
N TYR A 110 8.38 -4.06 -7.24
CA TYR A 110 8.14 -4.82 -6.00
C TYR A 110 9.42 -5.35 -5.35
N THR A 111 10.43 -5.69 -6.15
CA THR A 111 11.66 -6.35 -5.67
C THR A 111 12.83 -5.39 -5.46
N ALA A 112 12.73 -4.15 -5.96
CA ALA A 112 13.74 -3.12 -5.73
C ALA A 112 13.98 -2.90 -4.23
N PRO A 113 15.24 -2.81 -3.76
CA PRO A 113 15.55 -2.53 -2.35
C PRO A 113 14.95 -1.22 -1.84
N HIS A 114 14.49 -1.20 -0.59
CA HIS A 114 13.94 -0.04 0.11
C HIS A 114 14.25 -0.05 1.63
N PRO A 115 15.52 -0.06 2.02
CA PRO A 115 15.93 -0.24 3.41
C PRO A 115 15.31 0.83 4.32
N GLY A 116 14.75 0.40 5.45
CA GLY A 116 14.15 1.22 6.49
C GLY A 116 12.83 1.90 6.13
N ARG A 117 12.24 1.63 4.96
CA ARG A 117 11.05 2.33 4.46
C ARG A 117 9.98 1.36 3.98
N PRO A 118 8.69 1.60 4.28
CA PRO A 118 7.61 0.88 3.62
C PRO A 118 7.60 1.20 2.12
N ARG A 119 7.09 0.27 1.30
CA ARG A 119 7.05 0.40 -0.17
C ARG A 119 5.62 0.58 -0.65
N VAL A 120 5.39 1.55 -1.54
CA VAL A 120 4.19 1.61 -2.36
C VAL A 120 4.55 1.50 -3.85
N VAL A 121 3.79 0.70 -4.57
CA VAL A 121 3.78 0.69 -6.05
C VAL A 121 2.42 1.16 -6.52
N VAL A 122 2.40 2.24 -7.28
CA VAL A 122 1.20 2.77 -7.94
C VAL A 122 1.13 2.13 -9.32
N ALA A 123 0.22 1.20 -9.50
CA ALA A 123 -0.03 0.50 -10.75
C ALA A 123 -1.13 1.25 -11.51
N ARG A 124 -0.74 1.97 -12.57
CA ARG A 124 -1.68 2.69 -13.42
C ARG A 124 -2.35 1.72 -14.39
N VAL A 125 -3.67 1.76 -14.45
CA VAL A 125 -4.49 1.01 -15.40
C VAL A 125 -5.41 1.97 -16.17
N GLU A 126 -6.26 1.47 -17.07
CA GLU A 126 -7.19 2.35 -17.78
C GLU A 126 -8.16 3.02 -16.81
N ALA A 127 -8.57 4.23 -17.19
CA ALA A 127 -9.58 4.96 -16.47
C ALA A 127 -10.88 4.15 -16.40
N LYS A 128 -11.52 4.21 -15.23
CA LYS A 128 -12.89 3.71 -15.08
C LYS A 128 -13.81 4.50 -16.03
N ILE A 129 -14.54 3.78 -16.88
CA ILE A 129 -15.56 4.33 -17.80
C ILE A 129 -16.81 4.74 -17.00
#